data_AF-A0A417V7Z0-F1
#
_entry.id   AF-A0A417V7Z0-F1
#
_cell.length_a   1.000
_cell.length_b   1.000
_cell.length_c   1.000
_cell.angle_alpha   90.00
_cell.angle_beta   90.00
_cell.angle_gamma   90.00
#
_symmetry.space_group_name_H-M   'P 1'
#
loop_
_entity.id
_entity.type
_entity.pdbx_description
1 polymer ?
#
loop_
_entity_poly.entity_id
_entity_poly.type
_entity_poly.pdbx_seq_one_letter_code
_entity_poly.pdbx_strand_id
1 'polypeptide(L)' 'MKVRVTYNYHDRELGFEKHVGDEFDVTDERGQVLIAAGVAEEIVEPVEEPEAQESTEEEEKPKRSTKARK' A
#
# COMPACT_ATOMS: atom_id res chain seq x y z
N MET A 1 6.40 15.72 -9.70
CA MET A 1 5.44 15.18 -8.71
C MET A 1 5.98 13.85 -8.26
N LYS A 2 6.17 13.66 -6.95
CA LYS A 2 6.78 12.42 -6.46
C LYS A 2 5.70 11.42 -6.09
N VAL A 3 5.81 10.19 -6.60
CA VAL A 3 4.87 9.12 -6.31
C VAL A 3 5.60 7.89 -5.77
N ARG A 4 4.91 7.13 -4.90
CA ARG A 4 5.37 5.86 -4.34
C ARG A 4 4.51 4.73 -4.86
N VAL A 5 5.12 3.67 -5.36
CA VAL A 5 4.40 2.48 -5.83
C VAL A 5 3.79 1.73 -4.66
N THR A 6 2.52 1.36 -4.76
CA THR A 6 1.77 0.58 -3.76
C THR A 6 1.68 -0.90 -4.08
N TYR A 7 1.84 -1.30 -5.35
CA TYR A 7 1.91 -2.70 -5.76
C TYR A 7 2.84 -2.92 -6.95
N ASN A 8 3.40 -4.13 -7.05
CA ASN A 8 4.31 -4.47 -8.14
C ASN A 8 3.59 -4.41 -9.48
N TYR A 9 4.12 -3.64 -10.43
CA TYR A 9 3.58 -3.55 -11.78
C TYR A 9 4.71 -3.43 -12.80
N HIS A 10 4.46 -3.89 -14.02
CA HIS A 10 5.41 -3.72 -15.11
C HIS A 10 5.16 -2.40 -15.82
N ASP A 11 6.08 -1.45 -15.69
CA ASP A 11 5.99 -0.17 -16.39
C ASP A 11 6.38 -0.40 -17.86
N ARG A 12 5.40 -0.29 -18.76
CA ARG A 12 5.61 -0.50 -20.20
C ARG A 12 6.35 0.65 -20.87
N GLU A 13 6.28 1.86 -20.32
CA GLU A 13 6.96 3.02 -20.89
C GLU A 13 8.46 2.99 -20.54
N LEU A 14 8.77 2.59 -19.32
CA LEU A 14 10.13 2.51 -18.82
C LEU A 14 10.79 1.15 -19.09
N GLY A 15 10.00 0.11 -19.37
CA GLY A 15 10.50 -1.22 -19.72
C GLY A 15 11.07 -2.01 -18.55
N PHE A 16 10.67 -1.69 -17.32
CA PHE A 16 11.11 -2.40 -16.13
C PHE A 16 10.00 -2.60 -15.10
N GLU A 17 10.16 -3.61 -14.26
CA GLU A 17 9.24 -3.91 -13.15
C GLU A 17 9.46 -2.90 -12.02
N LYS A 18 8.37 -2.27 -11.62
CA LYS A 18 8.31 -1.37 -10.48
C LYS A 18 7.86 -2.16 -9.26
N HIS A 19 8.59 -2.02 -8.17
CA HIS A 19 8.29 -2.71 -6.92
C HIS A 19 7.57 -1.79 -5.95
N VAL A 20 6.77 -2.38 -5.05
CA VAL A 20 6.18 -1.62 -3.94
C VAL A 20 7.28 -0.91 -3.14
N GLY A 21 7.08 0.39 -2.88
CA GLY A 21 8.08 1.23 -2.23
C GLY A 21 9.08 1.92 -3.16
N ASP A 22 9.07 1.64 -4.46
CA ASP A 22 9.78 2.49 -5.42
C ASP A 22 9.23 3.92 -5.36
N GLU A 23 10.12 4.89 -5.16
CA GLU A 23 9.79 6.31 -5.24
C GLU A 23 10.40 6.90 -6.51
N PHE A 24 9.60 7.63 -7.29
CA PHE A 24 10.10 8.29 -8.49
C PHE A 24 9.34 9.58 -8.78
N ASP A 25 10.00 10.48 -9.49
CA ASP A 25 9.38 11.73 -9.93
C ASP A 25 8.74 11.53 -11.31
N VAL A 26 7.49 11.96 -11.42
CA VAL A 26 6.68 11.94 -12.63
C VAL A 26 6.08 13.31 -12.90
N THR A 27 5.61 13.50 -14.13
CA THR A 27 4.75 14.64 -14.47
C THR A 27 3.40 14.52 -13.75
N ASP A 28 2.77 15.65 -13.42
CA ASP A 28 1.47 15.70 -12.76
C ASP A 28 0.39 14.87 -13.47
N GLU A 29 0.39 14.88 -14.81
CA GLU A 29 -0.57 14.12 -15.61
C GLU A 29 -0.38 12.61 -15.43
N ARG A 30 0.87 12.14 -15.42
CA ARG A 30 1.20 10.71 -15.23
C ARG A 30 1.02 10.28 -13.78
N GLY A 31 1.38 11.13 -12.82
CA GLY A 31 1.18 10.87 -11.40
C GLY A 31 -0.30 10.70 -11.05
N GLN A 32 -1.15 11.61 -11.51
CA GLN A 32 -2.61 11.48 -11.33
C GLN A 32 -3.17 10.20 -11.97
N VAL A 33 -2.67 9.79 -13.14
CA VAL A 33 -3.08 8.52 -13.78
C VAL A 33 -2.67 7.32 -12.93
N LEU A 34 -1.46 7.30 -12.39
CA LEU A 34 -0.98 6.22 -11.51
C LEU A 34 -1.77 6.15 -10.21
N ILE A 35 -2.12 7.31 -9.64
CA ILE A 35 -2.92 7.42 -8.41
C ILE A 35 -4.38 7.01 -8.66
N ALA A 36 -4.99 7.49 -9.74
CA ALA A 36 -6.36 7.12 -10.10
C ALA A 36 -6.49 5.63 -10.46
N ALA A 37 -5.43 5.02 -10.99
CA ALA A 37 -5.36 3.59 -11.22
C ALA A 37 -5.05 2.77 -9.94
N GLY A 38 -4.74 3.44 -8.83
CA GLY A 38 -4.36 2.83 -7.55
C GLY A 38 -2.93 2.26 -7.52
N VAL A 39 -2.13 2.47 -8.57
CA VAL A 39 -0.78 1.91 -8.76
C VAL A 39 0.26 2.59 -7.88
N ALA A 40 0.07 3.88 -7.64
CA ALA A 40 0.99 4.69 -6.86
C ALA A 40 0.22 5.68 -5.98
N GLU A 41 0.82 6.09 -4.89
CA GLU A 41 0.33 7.17 -4.03
C GLU A 41 1.22 8.41 -4.17
N GLU A 42 0.62 9.59 -4.10
CA GLU A 42 1.36 10.85 -4.08
C GLU A 42 2.15 10.97 -2.79
N ILE A 43 3.46 11.17 -2.90
CA ILE A 43 4.31 11.52 -1.77
C ILE A 43 4.28 13.04 -1.64
N VAL A 44 3.17 13.57 -1.14
CA VAL A 44 3.18 14.89 -0.52
C VAL A 44 3.87 14.69 0.81
N GLU A 45 4.98 15.35 1.13
CA GLU A 45 5.50 15.34 2.51
C GLU A 45 4.40 15.88 3.43
N PRO A 46 3.72 15.03 4.23
CA PRO A 46 2.83 15.54 5.25
C PRO A 46 3.71 15.74 6.48
N VAL A 47 3.82 16.97 6.96
CA VAL A 47 4.12 17.15 8.39
C VAL A 47 3.00 16.42 9.15
N GLU A 48 3.28 15.24 9.71
CA GLU A 48 2.37 14.31 10.43
C GLU A 48 1.31 13.65 9.51
N GLU A 49 1.18 12.33 9.33
CA GLU A 49 0.98 11.20 10.25
C GLU A 49 1.45 9.87 9.60
N PRO A 50 1.87 8.83 10.36
CA PRO A 50 2.14 7.51 9.79
C PRO A 50 0.84 6.70 9.71
N GLU A 51 0.18 6.66 8.55
CA GLU A 51 -0.73 5.56 8.23
C GLU A 51 0.12 4.32 7.93
N ALA A 52 0.54 3.67 9.02
CA ALA A 52 1.04 2.33 9.00
C ALA A 52 -0.06 1.43 8.41
N GLN A 53 0.24 0.89 7.24
CA GLN A 53 -0.32 -0.36 6.75
C GLN A 53 -0.08 -1.44 7.82
N GLU A 54 -1.01 -1.60 8.76
CA GLU A 54 -1.05 -2.76 9.64
C GLU A 54 -1.93 -3.81 8.97
N SER A 55 -1.25 -4.68 8.21
CA SER A 55 -1.46 -6.12 8.16
C SER A 55 -2.82 -6.63 8.63
N THR A 56 -3.60 -7.14 7.67
CA THR A 56 -4.61 -8.18 7.92
C THR A 56 -4.00 -9.35 8.69
N GLU A 57 -4.38 -9.58 9.94
CA GLU A 57 -4.47 -10.94 10.50
C GLU A 57 -5.49 -11.02 11.66
N GLU A 58 -6.23 -12.12 11.66
CA GLU A 58 -7.42 -12.45 12.43
C GLU A 58 -7.30 -12.37 13.97
N GLU A 59 -8.24 -11.66 14.61
CA GLU A 59 -8.86 -12.08 15.87
C GLU A 59 -10.37 -12.16 15.59
N GLU A 60 -11.06 -13.29 15.70
CA GLU A 60 -11.63 -13.74 16.97
C GLU A 60 -12.12 -15.20 16.87
N LYS A 61 -11.83 -15.96 17.91
CA LYS A 61 -12.17 -17.38 18.13
C LYS A 61 -13.69 -17.64 18.07
N PRO A 62 -14.08 -18.92 17.92
CA PRO A 62 -14.70 -19.51 19.11
C PRO A 62 -14.27 -20.97 19.33
N LYS A 63 -13.64 -21.25 20.46
CA LYS A 63 -13.62 -22.61 21.02
C LYS A 63 -14.45 -22.65 22.29
N ARG A 64 -15.72 -22.94 22.05
CA ARG A 64 -16.78 -23.27 23.00
C ARG A 64 -16.41 -24.49 23.84
N SER A 65 -16.77 -24.43 25.13
CA SER A 65 -17.01 -25.54 26.07
C SER A 65 -15.76 -26.30 26.59
N THR A 66 -15.64 -26.71 27.85
CA THR A 66 -16.63 -27.03 28.91
C THR A 66 -15.99 -26.93 30.31
N LYS A 67 -16.83 -26.68 31.33
CA LYS A 67 -16.56 -26.89 32.76
C LYS A 67 -15.95 -28.27 33.05
N ALA A 68 -15.02 -28.33 34.01
CA ALA A 68 -15.07 -29.37 35.05
C ALA A 68 -14.35 -28.90 36.32
N ARG A 69 -15.08 -29.02 37.42
CA ARG A 69 -14.75 -28.72 38.80
C ARG A 69 -14.33 -30.05 39.44
N LYS A 70 -13.16 -30.16 40.07
CA LYS A 70 -12.92 -31.05 41.22
C LYS A 70 -11.64 -30.67 41.95
#